data_AF-A0A8W8IPM2-F1
#
_entry.id   AF-A0A8W8IPM2-F1
#
_cell.length_a   1.000
_cell.length_b   1.000
_cell.length_c   1.000
_cell.angle_alpha   90.00
_cell.angle_beta   90.00
_cell.angle_gamma   90.00
#
_symmetry.space_group_name_H-M   'P 1'
#
loop_
_entity.id
_entity.type
_entity.pdbx_description
1 polymer ?
#
loop_
_entity_poly.entity_id
_entity_poly.type
_entity_poly.pdbx_seq_one_letter_code
_entity_poly.pdbx_strand_id
1 'polypeptide(L)'
;MFAIFTSLLTGFNLIQFEKSDQLTRIGVPRPRQTEAEWCSAVLLGHADSDSSTVEDLFALMPPDFEQKFKNPCFYDACHQTNNGTKRKLRCLPFFHVLGVDKCGSTDLYYRIVRHPQISPNNGVLHKETSWWSWRRYGHKLRTDTHHKESFIDYLHYFDGLSEKLEKDSSSYNSITVDGTPMDFWDFTGWPQIPQNVNVGNPKILTPHLMKYLNPYVKFILIFRQPSERLFSDYIFLKLGEPTAKAFHEKVLKSIKMFNNCCANNTVRACLFSRELQIKMPVRLHVGVYSVFLEEWRKVFDMENFLFLRTEDYSKNIKDDITETMMEDISKGKRVYETKRKKKSGTMLSETKRILDNFYYPYLRKLHALTNDDRFLWQNK
;
A
#
# COMPACT_ATOMS: atom_id res chain seq x y z
N MET A 1 -13.80 -2.65 13.60
CA MET A 1 -12.45 -2.98 13.13
C MET A 1 -11.71 -3.69 14.24
N PHE A 2 -11.71 -3.13 15.46
CA PHE A 2 -11.07 -3.70 16.62
C PHE A 2 -11.46 -5.18 16.85
N ALA A 3 -12.77 -5.49 16.94
CA ALA A 3 -13.25 -6.86 17.11
C ALA A 3 -12.83 -7.86 16.02
N ILE A 4 -12.62 -7.38 14.78
CA ILE A 4 -12.17 -8.20 13.64
C ILE A 4 -10.67 -8.52 13.78
N PHE A 5 -9.89 -7.57 14.27
CA PHE A 5 -8.43 -7.73 14.41
C PHE A 5 -8.02 -8.33 15.75
N THR A 6 -8.81 -8.21 16.82
CA THR A 6 -8.51 -8.83 18.11
C THR A 6 -8.46 -10.35 18.04
N SER A 7 -9.22 -10.98 17.14
CA SER A 7 -9.16 -12.42 16.89
C SER A 7 -8.04 -12.83 15.92
N LEU A 8 -7.61 -11.93 15.02
CA LEU A 8 -6.61 -12.21 13.98
C LEU A 8 -5.18 -11.80 14.34
N LEU A 9 -5.03 -10.87 15.27
CA LEU A 9 -3.77 -10.28 15.73
C LEU A 9 -3.69 -10.34 17.26
N THR A 10 -4.14 -11.46 17.82
CA THR A 10 -3.96 -11.83 19.24
C THR A 10 -2.49 -11.60 19.65
N GLY A 11 -2.27 -10.85 20.73
CA GLY A 11 -0.93 -10.49 21.21
C GLY A 11 -0.26 -9.27 20.55
N PHE A 12 -0.95 -8.55 19.64
CA PHE A 12 -0.51 -7.23 19.18
C PHE A 12 -1.23 -6.11 19.94
N ASN A 13 -0.55 -4.99 20.19
CA ASN A 13 -1.18 -3.81 20.79
C ASN A 13 -2.12 -3.17 19.76
N LEU A 14 -3.43 -3.41 19.94
CA LEU A 14 -4.50 -2.91 19.08
C LEU A 14 -5.20 -1.67 19.66
N ILE A 15 -4.66 -1.04 20.71
CA ILE A 15 -5.24 0.15 21.36
C ILE A 15 -5.52 1.27 20.35
N GLN A 16 -4.71 1.36 19.28
CA GLN A 16 -4.89 2.32 18.19
C GLN A 16 -6.17 2.08 17.37
N PHE A 17 -6.71 0.86 17.32
CA PHE A 17 -7.98 0.52 16.67
C PHE A 17 -9.19 0.52 17.60
N GLU A 18 -8.97 0.43 18.92
CA GLU A 18 -10.02 0.44 19.95
C GLU A 18 -10.85 1.73 19.89
N LYS A 19 -10.18 2.87 19.66
CA LYS A 19 -10.83 4.18 19.44
C LYS A 19 -11.48 4.33 18.06
N SER A 20 -11.14 3.48 17.09
CA SER A 20 -11.63 3.57 15.71
C SER A 20 -13.07 3.09 15.55
N ASP A 21 -13.58 2.22 16.43
CA ASP A 21 -14.97 1.76 16.36
C ASP A 21 -15.95 2.82 16.89
N GLN A 22 -15.45 3.87 17.56
CA GLN A 22 -16.22 5.06 17.95
C GLN A 22 -16.07 6.25 17.00
N LEU A 23 -15.25 6.15 15.96
CA LEU A 23 -15.33 7.08 14.83
C LEU A 23 -16.57 6.72 14.02
N THR A 24 -17.73 7.06 14.56
CA THR A 24 -18.90 7.34 13.75
C THR A 24 -18.44 8.21 12.59
N ARG A 25 -18.76 7.86 11.34
CA ARG A 25 -18.60 8.74 10.18
C ARG A 25 -19.53 9.98 10.25
N ILE A 26 -19.89 10.37 11.45
CA ILE A 26 -20.60 11.59 11.79
C ILE A 26 -19.55 12.69 11.79
N GLY A 27 -19.76 13.74 10.99
CA GLY A 27 -19.14 15.02 11.31
C GLY A 27 -18.41 15.77 10.21
N VAL A 28 -18.57 15.46 8.92
CA VAL A 28 -18.35 16.50 7.91
C VAL A 28 -19.52 16.49 6.94
N PRO A 29 -20.54 17.35 7.13
CA PRO A 29 -21.44 17.74 6.06
C PRO A 29 -20.55 18.31 4.95
N ARG A 30 -20.24 17.48 3.95
CA ARG A 30 -19.60 17.94 2.73
C ARG A 30 -20.73 18.37 1.78
N PRO A 31 -20.53 19.43 0.97
CA PRO A 31 -21.50 19.79 -0.04
C PRO A 31 -21.86 18.54 -0.82
N ARG A 32 -23.14 18.16 -0.84
CA ARG A 32 -23.58 17.04 -1.68
C ARG A 32 -23.42 17.49 -3.12
N GLN A 33 -22.56 16.78 -3.86
CA GLN A 33 -22.55 16.92 -5.31
C GLN A 33 -23.95 16.61 -5.82
N THR A 34 -24.50 17.50 -6.65
CA THR A 34 -25.67 17.13 -7.44
C THR A 34 -25.28 16.02 -8.40
N GLU A 35 -26.23 15.16 -8.79
CA GLU A 35 -25.95 14.08 -9.75
C GLU A 35 -25.36 14.64 -11.06
N ALA A 36 -25.80 15.83 -11.48
CA ALA A 36 -25.30 16.52 -12.67
C ALA A 36 -23.83 16.92 -12.56
N GLU A 37 -23.39 17.46 -11.41
CA GLU A 37 -21.98 17.80 -11.18
C GLU A 37 -21.09 16.56 -11.13
N TRP A 38 -21.56 15.46 -10.52
CA TRP A 38 -20.81 14.20 -10.46
C TRP A 38 -20.68 13.60 -11.85
N CYS A 39 -21.78 13.55 -12.60
CA CYS A 39 -21.80 13.11 -14.01
C CYS A 39 -20.86 13.96 -14.85
N SER A 40 -20.86 15.28 -14.69
CA SER A 40 -19.99 16.16 -15.47
C SER A 40 -18.51 15.88 -15.16
N ALA A 41 -18.14 15.76 -13.89
CA ALA A 41 -16.75 15.48 -13.49
C ALA A 41 -16.26 14.11 -14.00
N VAL A 42 -17.09 13.07 -13.82
CA VAL A 42 -16.80 11.69 -14.26
C VAL A 42 -16.73 11.62 -15.80
N LEU A 43 -17.70 12.21 -16.51
CA LEU A 43 -17.72 12.20 -17.99
C LEU A 43 -16.58 13.01 -18.59
N LEU A 44 -16.19 14.15 -17.99
CA LEU A 44 -15.03 14.93 -18.44
C LEU A 44 -13.71 14.19 -18.21
N GLY A 45 -13.59 13.42 -17.11
CA GLY A 45 -12.44 12.54 -16.85
C GLY A 45 -12.36 11.34 -17.78
N HIS A 46 -13.50 10.86 -18.30
CA HIS A 46 -13.60 9.69 -19.18
C HIS A 46 -13.71 9.99 -20.68
N ALA A 47 -13.88 11.26 -21.08
CA ALA A 47 -14.13 11.64 -22.47
C ALA A 47 -12.97 11.27 -23.42
N ASP A 48 -11.81 10.90 -22.89
CA ASP A 48 -10.67 10.48 -23.69
C ASP A 48 -9.94 9.30 -23.02
N SER A 49 -10.33 8.07 -23.37
CA SER A 49 -9.65 6.84 -22.95
C SER A 49 -8.22 6.73 -23.50
N ASP A 50 -7.83 7.59 -24.44
CA ASP A 50 -6.47 7.76 -24.98
C ASP A 50 -5.75 8.97 -24.36
N SER A 51 -6.36 9.63 -23.38
CA SER A 51 -5.79 10.78 -22.68
C SER A 51 -4.44 10.42 -22.06
N SER A 52 -3.40 11.06 -22.59
CA SER A 52 -2.07 11.05 -21.98
C SER A 52 -2.03 11.75 -20.61
N THR A 53 -3.13 12.28 -20.10
CA THR A 53 -3.18 13.07 -18.85
C THR A 53 -3.78 12.27 -17.70
N VAL A 54 -3.30 12.52 -16.49
CA VAL A 54 -3.82 11.86 -15.27
C VAL A 54 -5.03 12.64 -14.77
N GLU A 55 -6.12 11.94 -14.45
CA GLU A 55 -7.33 12.52 -13.89
C GLU A 55 -7.06 13.35 -12.62
N ASP A 56 -7.69 14.52 -12.53
CA ASP A 56 -7.66 15.37 -11.35
C ASP A 56 -8.66 14.88 -10.29
N LEU A 57 -8.16 14.16 -9.29
CA LEU A 57 -9.01 13.66 -8.20
C LEU A 57 -9.57 14.75 -7.30
N PHE A 58 -9.00 15.97 -7.28
CA PHE A 58 -9.59 17.08 -6.54
C PHE A 58 -10.74 17.73 -7.29
N ALA A 59 -10.85 17.53 -8.61
CA ALA A 59 -12.02 17.94 -9.39
C ALA A 59 -13.22 17.01 -9.15
N LEU A 60 -12.98 15.78 -8.70
CA LEU A 60 -14.02 14.91 -8.18
C LEU A 60 -14.41 15.41 -6.78
N MET A 61 -15.68 15.68 -6.48
CA MET A 61 -16.03 15.97 -5.08
C MET A 61 -16.00 14.67 -4.27
N PRO A 62 -15.61 14.71 -2.99
CA PRO A 62 -15.54 13.50 -2.20
C PRO A 62 -16.94 12.89 -2.05
N PRO A 63 -17.08 11.57 -2.15
CA PRO A 63 -18.37 10.93 -2.03
C PRO A 63 -19.00 11.14 -0.64
N ASP A 64 -20.32 11.36 -0.61
CA ASP A 64 -21.13 11.28 0.60
C ASP A 64 -21.39 9.80 0.91
N PHE A 65 -20.80 9.29 1.99
CA PHE A 65 -20.89 7.87 2.31
C PHE A 65 -22.22 7.52 2.97
N GLU A 66 -22.85 6.48 2.44
CA GLU A 66 -24.08 5.89 2.96
C GLU A 66 -23.84 5.31 4.36
N GLN A 67 -24.59 5.79 5.35
CA GLN A 67 -24.37 5.45 6.76
C GLN A 67 -24.81 4.04 7.12
N LYS A 68 -25.71 3.44 6.32
CA LYS A 68 -26.20 2.07 6.54
C LYS A 68 -25.13 1.00 6.31
N PHE A 69 -24.06 1.31 5.56
CA PHE A 69 -22.99 0.36 5.29
C PHE A 69 -21.79 0.61 6.21
N LYS A 70 -21.25 -0.47 6.77
CA LYS A 70 -20.00 -0.39 7.54
C LYS A 70 -18.82 0.00 6.65
N ASN A 71 -18.77 -0.43 5.39
CA ASN A 71 -17.74 -0.05 4.42
C ASN A 71 -17.99 1.38 3.85
N PRO A 72 -16.96 2.17 3.44
CA PRO A 72 -17.20 3.48 2.82
C PRO A 72 -17.77 3.29 1.42
N CYS A 73 -19.09 3.34 1.31
CA CYS A 73 -19.80 3.16 0.06
C CYS A 73 -20.71 4.36 -0.22
N PHE A 74 -20.91 4.65 -1.49
CA PHE A 74 -21.73 5.74 -1.99
C PHE A 74 -22.35 5.29 -3.31
N TYR A 75 -23.42 5.93 -3.73
CA TYR A 75 -24.02 5.60 -5.01
C TYR A 75 -23.51 6.54 -6.10
N ASP A 76 -22.95 5.93 -7.13
CA ASP A 76 -22.61 6.58 -8.39
C ASP A 76 -23.89 6.70 -9.23
N ALA A 77 -24.43 7.92 -9.35
CA ALA A 77 -25.64 8.21 -10.11
C ALA A 77 -25.41 8.16 -11.64
N CYS A 78 -24.15 8.08 -12.08
CA CYS A 78 -23.74 8.34 -13.45
C CYS A 78 -23.17 7.09 -14.14
N HIS A 79 -23.43 5.91 -13.57
CA HIS A 79 -22.97 4.66 -14.15
C HIS A 79 -23.70 4.40 -15.48
N GLN A 80 -22.93 4.47 -16.57
CA GLN A 80 -23.42 4.22 -17.91
C GLN A 80 -23.68 2.72 -18.12
N THR A 81 -24.87 2.38 -18.62
CA THR A 81 -25.25 1.03 -19.03
C THR A 81 -25.78 1.06 -20.46
N ASN A 82 -25.91 -0.11 -21.09
CA ASN A 82 -26.49 -0.22 -22.44
C ASN A 82 -27.93 0.35 -22.54
N ASN A 83 -28.64 0.46 -21.40
CA ASN A 83 -30.02 0.94 -21.31
C ASN A 83 -30.10 2.34 -20.70
N GLY A 84 -29.03 3.13 -20.81
CA GLY A 84 -28.92 4.48 -20.24
C GLY A 84 -28.20 4.52 -18.90
N THR A 85 -28.31 5.64 -18.21
CA THR A 85 -27.63 5.86 -16.93
C THR A 85 -28.41 5.24 -15.78
N LYS A 86 -27.72 4.49 -14.91
CA LYS A 86 -28.30 3.91 -13.70
C LYS A 86 -27.46 4.26 -12.48
N ARG A 87 -28.11 4.28 -11.32
CA ARG A 87 -27.43 4.37 -10.04
C ARG A 87 -26.73 3.03 -9.74
N LYS A 88 -25.46 3.05 -9.35
CA LYS A 88 -24.69 1.87 -8.93
C LYS A 88 -24.01 2.13 -7.59
N LEU A 89 -24.14 1.20 -6.64
CA LEU A 89 -23.34 1.29 -5.41
C LEU A 89 -21.85 1.10 -5.72
N ARG A 90 -21.02 2.02 -5.23
CA ARG A 90 -19.56 1.96 -5.29
C ARG A 90 -19.00 1.99 -3.88
N CYS A 91 -17.85 1.35 -3.69
CA CYS A 91 -17.21 1.23 -2.39
C CYS A 91 -15.72 1.51 -2.52
N LEU A 92 -15.16 2.19 -1.52
CA LEU A 92 -13.73 2.32 -1.30
C LEU A 92 -13.26 1.24 -0.29
N PRO A 93 -11.97 0.91 -0.23
CA PRO A 93 -11.46 0.02 0.80
C PRO A 93 -11.66 0.64 2.19
N PHE A 94 -12.07 -0.19 3.14
CA PHE A 94 -12.24 0.21 4.55
C PHE A 94 -10.88 0.51 5.20
N PHE A 95 -9.84 -0.22 4.79
CA PHE A 95 -8.45 0.00 5.19
C PHE A 95 -7.50 -0.56 4.13
N HIS A 96 -6.22 -0.20 4.25
CA HIS A 96 -5.16 -0.70 3.37
C HIS A 96 -4.13 -1.52 4.16
N VAL A 97 -3.76 -2.69 3.66
CA VAL A 97 -2.46 -3.31 3.99
C VAL A 97 -1.41 -2.64 3.10
N LEU A 98 -1.02 -1.44 3.52
CA LEU A 98 -0.36 -0.42 2.70
C LEU A 98 1.08 -0.78 2.34
N GLY A 99 1.72 -1.65 3.11
CA GLY A 99 3.13 -1.95 2.89
C GLY A 99 3.75 -2.89 3.92
N VAL A 100 5.02 -3.26 3.76
CA VAL A 100 5.91 -2.91 2.63
C VAL A 100 6.33 -4.16 1.85
N ASP A 101 6.71 -4.01 0.57
CA ASP A 101 7.26 -5.09 -0.26
C ASP A 101 8.23 -5.98 0.53
N LYS A 102 8.02 -7.29 0.47
CA LYS A 102 8.87 -8.32 1.09
C LYS A 102 8.94 -8.29 2.63
N CYS A 103 7.99 -7.60 3.28
CA CYS A 103 7.83 -7.61 4.73
C CYS A 103 6.73 -8.57 5.21
N GLY A 104 6.14 -9.38 4.32
CA GLY A 104 5.11 -10.35 4.68
C GLY A 104 3.67 -9.85 4.54
N SER A 105 3.45 -8.70 3.90
CA SER A 105 2.12 -8.13 3.64
C SER A 105 1.15 -9.08 2.93
N THR A 106 1.65 -9.95 2.04
CA THR A 106 0.81 -10.95 1.37
C THR A 106 0.29 -12.03 2.33
N ASP A 107 1.16 -12.56 3.21
CA ASP A 107 0.72 -13.55 4.22
C ASP A 107 -0.29 -12.92 5.18
N LEU A 108 0.02 -11.71 5.67
CA LEU A 108 -0.87 -10.92 6.52
C LEU A 108 -2.23 -10.69 5.86
N TYR A 109 -2.25 -10.22 4.61
CA TYR A 109 -3.48 -9.99 3.86
C TYR A 109 -4.34 -11.25 3.76
N TYR A 110 -3.74 -12.39 3.38
CA TYR A 110 -4.48 -13.64 3.22
C TYR A 110 -5.03 -14.21 4.52
N ARG A 111 -4.44 -13.88 5.67
CA ARG A 111 -5.03 -14.20 6.98
C ARG A 111 -6.20 -13.28 7.30
N ILE A 112 -6.04 -11.99 7.05
CA ILE A 112 -7.09 -10.99 7.28
C ILE A 112 -8.36 -11.34 6.50
N VAL A 113 -8.25 -11.62 5.20
CA VAL A 113 -9.43 -11.90 4.35
C VAL A 113 -10.11 -13.25 4.63
N ARG A 114 -9.59 -14.07 5.57
CA ARG A 114 -10.32 -15.25 6.06
C ARG A 114 -11.47 -14.89 7.00
N HIS A 115 -11.47 -13.68 7.55
CA HIS A 115 -12.56 -13.23 8.39
C HIS A 115 -13.85 -13.10 7.56
N PRO A 116 -14.98 -13.67 7.99
CA PRO A 116 -16.20 -13.79 7.17
C PRO A 116 -16.82 -12.44 6.75
N GLN A 117 -16.52 -11.37 7.49
CA GLN A 117 -16.95 -10.01 7.16
C GLN A 117 -16.02 -9.29 6.18
N ILE A 118 -14.91 -9.89 5.74
CA ILE A 118 -13.97 -9.26 4.81
C ILE A 118 -14.11 -9.87 3.42
N SER A 119 -14.48 -9.04 2.46
CA SER A 119 -14.50 -9.38 1.04
C SER A 119 -13.19 -8.96 0.38
N PRO A 120 -12.44 -9.89 -0.25
CA PRO A 120 -11.25 -9.52 -1.00
C PRO A 120 -11.62 -8.67 -2.22
N ASN A 121 -10.67 -7.86 -2.70
CA ASN A 121 -10.86 -7.08 -3.93
C ASN A 121 -10.59 -7.93 -5.19
N ASN A 122 -10.94 -7.39 -6.36
CA ASN A 122 -10.78 -8.00 -7.67
C ASN A 122 -9.43 -7.69 -8.35
N GLY A 123 -8.46 -7.17 -7.58
CA GLY A 123 -7.11 -6.88 -8.06
C GLY A 123 -6.28 -8.14 -8.34
N VAL A 124 -5.01 -7.94 -8.66
CA VAL A 124 -4.06 -9.04 -8.87
C VAL A 124 -3.96 -9.87 -7.60
N LEU A 125 -4.09 -11.19 -7.73
CA LEU A 125 -4.13 -12.14 -6.61
C LEU A 125 -5.25 -11.83 -5.59
N HIS A 126 -6.35 -11.21 -6.03
CA HIS A 126 -7.44 -10.74 -5.17
C HIS A 126 -6.96 -9.84 -4.02
N LYS A 127 -5.91 -9.06 -4.28
CA LYS A 127 -5.17 -8.29 -3.26
C LYS A 127 -4.72 -6.93 -3.75
N GLU A 128 -3.97 -6.88 -4.85
CA GLU A 128 -3.23 -5.68 -5.24
C GLU A 128 -3.92 -4.98 -6.41
N THR A 129 -4.43 -3.77 -6.17
CA THR A 129 -4.92 -2.89 -7.23
C THR A 129 -3.73 -2.31 -7.99
N SER A 130 -2.71 -1.82 -7.28
CA SER A 130 -1.57 -1.07 -7.82
C SER A 130 -1.98 0.24 -8.49
N TRP A 131 -3.17 0.75 -8.17
CA TRP A 131 -3.72 1.91 -8.85
C TRP A 131 -3.06 3.21 -8.40
N TRP A 132 -2.99 3.45 -7.09
CA TRP A 132 -2.46 4.69 -6.51
C TRP A 132 -1.01 4.97 -6.87
N SER A 133 -0.18 3.94 -6.86
CA SER A 133 1.26 4.04 -7.13
C SER A 133 1.59 3.95 -8.61
N TRP A 134 0.91 3.08 -9.37
CA TRP A 134 1.35 2.70 -10.72
C TRP A 134 0.30 2.91 -11.82
N ARG A 135 -0.84 2.21 -11.77
CA ARG A 135 -1.75 2.13 -12.93
C ARG A 135 -2.41 3.47 -13.26
N ARG A 136 -2.67 4.32 -12.25
CA ARG A 136 -3.13 5.71 -12.47
C ARG A 136 -2.17 6.51 -13.35
N TYR A 137 -0.87 6.21 -13.28
CA TYR A 137 0.20 6.92 -13.96
C TYR A 137 0.71 6.19 -15.21
N GLY A 138 0.14 5.03 -15.53
CA GLY A 138 0.65 4.15 -16.58
C GLY A 138 2.04 3.59 -16.28
N HIS A 139 2.42 3.47 -15.01
CA HIS A 139 3.71 2.90 -14.61
C HIS A 139 3.61 1.38 -14.44
N LYS A 140 4.76 0.71 -14.58
CA LYS A 140 5.05 -0.66 -14.12
C LYS A 140 6.31 -0.63 -13.25
N LEU A 141 6.76 -1.77 -12.75
CA LEU A 141 7.99 -1.83 -11.94
C LEU A 141 9.23 -1.21 -12.62
N ARG A 142 9.39 -1.38 -13.95
CA ARG A 142 10.59 -0.93 -14.71
C ARG A 142 10.32 -0.27 -16.06
N THR A 143 9.06 -0.18 -16.44
CA THR A 143 8.62 0.34 -17.74
C THR A 143 7.37 1.16 -17.54
N ASP A 144 6.91 1.83 -18.59
CA ASP A 144 5.62 2.52 -18.61
C ASP A 144 4.72 1.88 -19.66
N THR A 145 3.45 1.67 -19.34
CA THR A 145 2.45 0.99 -20.20
C THR A 145 1.65 1.91 -21.08
N HIS A 146 1.88 3.22 -20.99
CA HIS A 146 1.10 4.30 -21.62
C HIS A 146 -0.38 4.35 -21.21
N HIS A 147 -1.05 3.22 -20.96
CA HIS A 147 -2.42 3.15 -20.46
C HIS A 147 -2.51 3.59 -19.00
N LYS A 148 -3.24 4.67 -18.74
CA LYS A 148 -3.55 5.22 -17.41
C LYS A 148 -4.94 4.78 -16.98
N GLU A 149 -5.10 4.41 -15.72
CA GLU A 149 -6.41 4.04 -15.15
C GLU A 149 -7.06 5.24 -14.43
N SER A 150 -8.36 5.43 -14.65
CA SER A 150 -9.21 6.44 -14.00
C SER A 150 -9.60 6.05 -12.57
N PHE A 151 -10.22 6.96 -11.83
CA PHE A 151 -10.77 6.63 -10.52
C PHE A 151 -11.93 5.61 -10.59
N ILE A 152 -12.73 5.60 -11.66
CA ILE A 152 -13.77 4.57 -11.83
C ILE A 152 -13.13 3.19 -12.04
N ASP A 153 -12.01 3.10 -12.75
CA ASP A 153 -11.25 1.84 -12.86
C ASP A 153 -10.77 1.35 -11.50
N TYR A 154 -10.38 2.27 -10.62
CA TYR A 154 -10.05 1.92 -9.24
C TYR A 154 -11.25 1.36 -8.47
N LEU A 155 -12.43 1.97 -8.60
CA LEU A 155 -13.64 1.51 -7.93
C LEU A 155 -14.08 0.12 -8.41
N HIS A 156 -13.81 -0.25 -9.68
CA HIS A 156 -14.11 -1.58 -10.22
C HIS A 156 -13.44 -2.72 -9.46
N TYR A 157 -12.28 -2.48 -8.82
CA TYR A 157 -11.65 -3.50 -7.99
C TYR A 157 -12.50 -3.89 -6.77
N PHE A 158 -13.48 -3.09 -6.37
CA PHE A 158 -14.30 -3.32 -5.17
C PHE A 158 -15.76 -3.67 -5.47
N ASP A 159 -16.12 -3.83 -6.75
CA ASP A 159 -17.50 -4.15 -7.17
C ASP A 159 -18.02 -5.44 -6.55
N GLY A 160 -17.15 -6.42 -6.26
CA GLY A 160 -17.55 -7.66 -5.58
C GLY A 160 -18.18 -7.43 -4.20
N LEU A 161 -17.71 -6.43 -3.43
CA LEU A 161 -18.37 -6.04 -2.18
C LEU A 161 -19.66 -5.27 -2.47
N SER A 162 -19.63 -4.29 -3.37
CA SER A 162 -20.79 -3.45 -3.69
C SER A 162 -21.99 -4.29 -4.12
N GLU A 163 -21.79 -5.26 -5.00
CA GLU A 163 -22.84 -6.18 -5.46
C GLU A 163 -23.39 -7.07 -4.33
N LYS A 164 -22.51 -7.52 -3.41
CA LYS A 164 -22.93 -8.28 -2.23
C LYS A 164 -23.84 -7.43 -1.33
N LEU A 165 -23.48 -6.16 -1.12
CA LEU A 165 -24.25 -5.22 -0.30
C LEU A 165 -25.60 -4.84 -0.93
N GLU A 166 -25.68 -4.73 -2.26
CA GLU A 166 -26.96 -4.44 -2.92
C GLU A 166 -27.93 -5.62 -2.88
N LYS A 167 -27.43 -6.86 -2.90
CA LYS A 167 -28.27 -8.07 -2.92
C LYS A 167 -28.76 -8.49 -1.53
N ASP A 168 -28.00 -8.21 -0.48
CA ASP A 168 -28.25 -8.76 0.85
C ASP A 168 -28.02 -7.75 1.98
N SER A 169 -29.11 -7.39 2.67
CA SER A 169 -29.06 -6.47 3.81
C SER A 169 -28.32 -7.02 5.03
N SER A 170 -28.26 -8.34 5.21
CA SER A 170 -27.50 -8.96 6.31
C SER A 170 -25.99 -8.76 6.15
N SER A 171 -25.56 -8.46 4.92
CA SER A 171 -24.16 -8.22 4.57
C SER A 171 -23.70 -6.77 4.81
N TYR A 172 -24.53 -5.85 5.31
CA TYR A 172 -24.18 -4.43 5.53
C TYR A 172 -22.96 -4.19 6.43
N ASN A 173 -22.61 -5.18 7.25
CA ASN A 173 -21.41 -5.19 8.08
C ASN A 173 -20.15 -5.74 7.39
N SER A 174 -20.23 -6.12 6.13
CA SER A 174 -19.08 -6.55 5.33
C SER A 174 -18.21 -5.36 4.93
N ILE A 175 -16.91 -5.59 4.82
CA ILE A 175 -15.90 -4.59 4.44
C ILE A 175 -14.96 -5.16 3.39
N THR A 176 -14.25 -4.28 2.68
CA THR A 176 -13.19 -4.68 1.73
C THR A 176 -11.88 -3.97 2.06
N VAL A 177 -10.80 -4.46 1.49
CA VAL A 177 -9.42 -4.09 1.81
C VAL A 177 -8.60 -3.98 0.53
N ASP A 178 -7.71 -3.01 0.47
CA ASP A 178 -6.67 -2.93 -0.55
C ASP A 178 -5.33 -3.41 0.05
N GLY A 179 -4.61 -4.28 -0.66
CA GLY A 179 -3.39 -4.93 -0.18
C GLY A 179 -2.12 -4.52 -0.91
N THR A 180 -2.12 -3.39 -1.63
CA THR A 180 -1.04 -2.91 -2.49
C THR A 180 0.15 -2.31 -1.72
N PRO A 181 1.32 -3.01 -1.61
CA PRO A 181 2.42 -2.57 -0.76
C PRO A 181 3.23 -1.38 -1.30
N MET A 182 3.14 -1.14 -2.60
CA MET A 182 3.86 -0.08 -3.31
C MET A 182 3.22 1.29 -3.10
N ASP A 183 1.94 1.34 -2.72
CA ASP A 183 1.26 2.60 -2.43
C ASP A 183 1.94 3.35 -1.28
N PHE A 184 2.54 2.63 -0.32
CA PHE A 184 3.32 3.25 0.76
C PHE A 184 4.51 4.10 0.28
N TRP A 185 5.28 3.61 -0.70
CA TRP A 185 6.63 4.14 -0.97
C TRP A 185 6.82 4.68 -2.39
N ASP A 186 6.01 4.26 -3.36
CA ASP A 186 6.19 4.70 -4.73
C ASP A 186 5.42 5.99 -5.01
N PHE A 187 6.12 7.11 -4.84
CA PHE A 187 5.63 8.43 -5.19
C PHE A 187 6.14 8.93 -6.54
N THR A 188 6.71 8.06 -7.38
CA THR A 188 7.37 8.50 -8.62
C THR A 188 6.42 9.10 -9.67
N GLY A 189 5.13 8.82 -9.56
CA GLY A 189 4.07 9.44 -10.38
C GLY A 189 3.73 10.88 -10.00
N TRP A 190 4.31 11.44 -8.93
CA TRP A 190 3.98 12.80 -8.46
C TRP A 190 4.02 13.91 -9.52
N PRO A 191 4.95 13.93 -10.51
CA PRO A 191 4.99 15.01 -11.50
C PRO A 191 3.76 15.02 -12.42
N GLN A 192 3.05 13.90 -12.51
CA GLN A 192 1.86 13.77 -13.34
C GLN A 192 0.57 14.17 -12.60
N ILE A 193 0.64 14.47 -11.30
CA ILE A 193 -0.51 14.96 -10.54
C ILE A 193 -0.80 16.41 -11.00
N PRO A 194 -2.04 16.77 -11.38
CA PRO A 194 -2.37 18.09 -11.92
C PRO A 194 -1.88 19.26 -11.05
N GLN A 195 -1.99 19.15 -9.73
CA GLN A 195 -1.56 20.19 -8.77
C GLN A 195 -0.04 20.33 -8.63
N ASN A 196 0.72 19.39 -9.21
CA ASN A 196 2.18 19.42 -9.25
C ASN A 196 2.73 19.83 -10.63
N VAL A 197 1.88 20.22 -11.57
CA VAL A 197 2.34 20.73 -12.86
C VAL A 197 3.16 22.02 -12.62
N ASN A 198 4.30 22.13 -13.30
CA ASN A 198 5.23 23.27 -13.23
C ASN A 198 5.82 23.59 -11.84
N VAL A 199 5.86 22.64 -10.90
CA VAL A 199 6.58 22.81 -9.63
C VAL A 199 7.82 21.92 -9.57
N GLY A 200 8.92 22.44 -9.04
CA GLY A 200 10.18 21.70 -8.90
C GLY A 200 10.20 20.65 -7.78
N ASN A 201 9.17 20.62 -6.92
CA ASN A 201 9.03 19.68 -5.82
C ASN A 201 7.55 19.31 -5.61
N PRO A 202 7.22 18.06 -5.20
CA PRO A 202 5.84 17.66 -5.01
C PRO A 202 5.18 18.40 -3.85
N LYS A 203 4.06 19.06 -4.15
CA LYS A 203 3.13 19.64 -3.17
C LYS A 203 2.06 18.64 -2.76
N ILE A 204 1.55 17.89 -3.73
CA ILE A 204 0.54 16.85 -3.55
C ILE A 204 1.19 15.48 -3.78
N LEU A 205 0.82 14.51 -2.96
CA LEU A 205 1.24 13.11 -3.06
C LEU A 205 0.04 12.20 -2.82
N THR A 206 0.19 10.90 -3.10
CA THR A 206 -0.80 9.85 -2.83
C THR A 206 -1.55 10.01 -1.49
N PRO A 207 -0.90 10.20 -0.32
CA PRO A 207 -1.62 10.39 0.95
C PRO A 207 -2.62 11.55 0.93
N HIS A 208 -2.32 12.68 0.28
CA HIS A 208 -3.21 13.83 0.19
C HIS A 208 -4.48 13.48 -0.59
N LEU A 209 -4.32 12.79 -1.72
CA LEU A 209 -5.41 12.35 -2.58
C LEU A 209 -6.30 11.33 -1.85
N MET A 210 -5.68 10.38 -1.14
CA MET A 210 -6.41 9.39 -0.33
C MET A 210 -7.19 10.04 0.82
N LYS A 211 -6.60 11.03 1.52
CA LYS A 211 -7.27 11.76 2.61
C LYS A 211 -8.49 12.51 2.10
N TYR A 212 -8.39 13.11 0.92
CA TYR A 212 -9.48 13.86 0.31
C TYR A 212 -10.69 12.96 0.01
N LEU A 213 -10.46 11.80 -0.62
CA LEU A 213 -11.53 10.86 -0.97
C LEU A 213 -12.05 10.08 0.24
N ASN A 214 -11.17 9.59 1.12
CA ASN A 214 -11.52 8.82 2.30
C ASN A 214 -10.75 9.30 3.55
N PRO A 215 -11.25 10.33 4.26
CA PRO A 215 -10.52 10.95 5.37
C PRO A 215 -10.36 10.05 6.60
N TYR A 216 -11.17 9.00 6.70
CA TYR A 216 -11.24 8.08 7.84
C TYR A 216 -10.51 6.75 7.60
N VAL A 217 -9.85 6.61 6.45
CA VAL A 217 -9.13 5.38 6.08
C VAL A 217 -8.08 5.00 7.13
N LYS A 218 -7.91 3.69 7.34
CA LYS A 218 -6.87 3.13 8.19
C LYS A 218 -5.82 2.37 7.37
N PHE A 219 -4.63 2.26 7.92
CA PHE A 219 -3.46 1.68 7.28
C PHE A 219 -2.80 0.65 8.19
N ILE A 220 -2.43 -0.49 7.63
CA ILE A 220 -1.58 -1.48 8.28
C ILE A 220 -0.25 -1.50 7.53
N LEU A 221 0.84 -1.20 8.24
CA LEU A 221 2.19 -1.23 7.74
C LEU A 221 2.98 -2.30 8.48
N ILE A 222 3.44 -3.31 7.74
CA ILE A 222 4.38 -4.31 8.26
C ILE A 222 5.79 -4.02 7.73
N PHE A 223 6.73 -3.80 8.65
CA PHE A 223 8.15 -3.58 8.35
C PHE A 223 8.99 -4.80 8.70
N ARG A 224 10.08 -4.97 7.96
CA ARG A 224 11.11 -6.00 8.19
C ARG A 224 12.45 -5.31 8.32
N GLN A 225 13.44 -5.98 8.92
CA GLN A 225 14.82 -5.49 8.85
C GLN A 225 15.18 -5.18 7.37
N PRO A 226 15.60 -3.93 7.05
CA PRO A 226 15.60 -3.45 5.66
C PRO A 226 16.67 -4.11 4.76
N SER A 227 17.79 -4.55 5.32
CA SER A 227 18.82 -5.33 4.61
C SER A 227 18.29 -6.70 4.21
N GLU A 228 17.63 -7.40 5.15
CA GLU A 228 16.96 -8.68 4.92
C GLU A 228 15.79 -8.56 3.93
N ARG A 229 15.04 -7.46 3.99
CA ARG A 229 14.01 -7.11 3.02
C ARG A 229 14.62 -6.98 1.62
N LEU A 230 15.67 -6.17 1.47
CA LEU A 230 16.32 -5.92 0.17
C LEU A 230 16.88 -7.21 -0.44
N PHE A 231 17.49 -8.08 0.36
CA PHE A 231 17.98 -9.36 -0.15
C PHE A 231 16.84 -10.28 -0.58
N SER A 232 15.77 -10.36 0.21
CA SER A 232 14.56 -11.10 -0.18
C SER A 232 13.93 -10.57 -1.46
N ASP A 233 14.07 -9.27 -1.70
CA ASP A 233 13.54 -8.57 -2.86
C ASP A 233 14.34 -8.86 -4.13
N TYR A 234 15.66 -8.77 -4.02
CA TYR A 234 16.61 -9.15 -5.06
C TYR A 234 16.35 -10.54 -5.64
N ILE A 235 16.16 -11.51 -4.74
CA ILE A 235 15.87 -12.91 -5.10
C ILE A 235 14.50 -13.02 -5.77
N PHE A 236 13.47 -12.39 -5.19
CA PHE A 236 12.09 -12.50 -5.66
C PHE A 236 11.92 -11.92 -7.06
N LEU A 237 12.45 -10.74 -7.30
CA LEU A 237 12.36 -10.04 -8.59
C LEU A 237 13.37 -10.53 -9.63
N LYS A 238 14.22 -11.51 -9.29
CA LYS A 238 15.24 -12.07 -10.20
C LYS A 238 16.18 -10.99 -10.76
N LEU A 239 16.64 -10.05 -9.93
CA LEU A 239 17.41 -8.87 -10.36
C LEU A 239 18.88 -9.15 -10.76
N GLY A 240 19.23 -10.41 -10.96
CA GLY A 240 20.58 -10.91 -11.21
C GLY A 240 20.78 -12.27 -10.56
N GLU A 241 21.97 -12.86 -10.72
CA GLU A 241 22.27 -14.20 -10.22
C GLU A 241 21.94 -14.36 -8.73
N PRO A 242 21.26 -15.44 -8.31
CA PRO A 242 20.88 -15.64 -6.92
C PRO A 242 22.10 -16.10 -6.12
N THR A 243 23.10 -15.23 -5.97
CA THR A 243 24.32 -15.47 -5.20
C THR A 243 24.64 -14.26 -4.33
N ALA A 244 25.27 -14.52 -3.19
CA ALA A 244 25.64 -13.47 -2.25
C ALA A 244 26.61 -12.44 -2.86
N LYS A 245 27.54 -12.90 -3.73
CA LYS A 245 28.50 -12.05 -4.45
C LYS A 245 27.83 -11.13 -5.47
N ALA A 246 26.95 -11.67 -6.32
CA ALA A 246 26.24 -10.85 -7.31
C ALA A 246 25.30 -9.83 -6.65
N PHE A 247 24.71 -10.17 -5.50
CA PHE A 247 23.95 -9.23 -4.69
C PHE A 247 24.84 -8.11 -4.13
N HIS A 248 26.00 -8.45 -3.56
CA HIS A 248 26.96 -7.49 -3.01
C HIS A 248 27.37 -6.42 -4.03
N GLU A 249 27.80 -6.84 -5.22
CA GLU A 249 28.24 -5.91 -6.29
C GLU A 249 27.12 -4.94 -6.70
N LYS A 250 25.89 -5.43 -6.77
CA LYS A 250 24.72 -4.62 -7.09
C LYS A 250 24.34 -3.66 -5.96
N VAL A 251 24.51 -4.06 -4.70
CA VAL A 251 24.32 -3.19 -3.54
C VAL A 251 25.30 -2.02 -3.59
N LEU A 252 26.60 -2.29 -3.78
CA LEU A 252 27.61 -1.24 -3.89
C LEU A 252 27.29 -0.26 -5.02
N LYS A 253 26.89 -0.78 -6.18
CA LYS A 253 26.49 0.05 -7.32
C LYS A 253 25.26 0.92 -7.02
N SER A 254 24.21 0.34 -6.42
CA SER A 254 23.01 1.11 -6.02
C SER A 254 23.32 2.19 -4.99
N ILE A 255 24.14 1.91 -3.98
CA ILE A 255 24.56 2.90 -2.97
C ILE A 255 25.34 4.04 -3.64
N LYS A 256 26.28 3.72 -4.53
CA LYS A 256 27.02 4.75 -5.29
C LYS A 256 26.08 5.62 -6.12
N MET A 257 25.13 5.03 -6.83
CA MET A 257 24.14 5.79 -7.61
C MET A 257 23.27 6.69 -6.73
N PHE A 258 22.81 6.18 -5.58
CA PHE A 258 22.03 6.95 -4.64
C PHE A 258 22.81 8.13 -4.04
N ASN A 259 24.06 7.90 -3.62
CA ASN A 259 24.93 8.94 -3.07
C ASN A 259 25.27 10.01 -4.13
N ASN A 260 25.51 9.60 -5.38
CA ASN A 260 25.73 10.54 -6.48
C ASN A 260 24.51 11.45 -6.71
N CYS A 261 23.29 10.91 -6.61
CA CYS A 261 22.09 11.74 -6.66
C CYS A 261 22.05 12.72 -5.47
N CYS A 262 22.32 12.23 -4.26
CA CYS A 262 22.27 13.02 -3.03
C CYS A 262 23.38 14.08 -2.93
N ALA A 263 24.41 14.03 -3.78
CA ALA A 263 25.44 15.06 -3.85
C ALA A 263 24.88 16.41 -4.33
N ASN A 264 23.86 16.37 -5.19
CA ASN A 264 23.26 17.56 -5.81
C ASN A 264 21.77 17.75 -5.45
N ASN A 265 21.18 16.79 -4.74
CA ASN A 265 19.74 16.77 -4.45
C ASN A 265 19.50 16.32 -3.01
N THR A 266 18.31 16.62 -2.48
CA THR A 266 17.90 16.08 -1.19
C THR A 266 17.66 14.57 -1.28
N VAL A 267 17.80 13.86 -0.16
CA VAL A 267 17.42 12.43 -0.05
C VAL A 267 16.00 12.19 -0.54
N ARG A 268 15.05 13.07 -0.18
CA ARG A 268 13.65 13.01 -0.63
C ARG A 268 13.54 13.07 -2.15
N ALA A 269 14.20 14.04 -2.79
CA ALA A 269 14.19 14.18 -4.24
C ALA A 269 14.76 12.93 -4.95
N CYS A 270 15.86 12.36 -4.42
CA CYS A 270 16.44 11.14 -4.96
C CYS A 270 15.53 9.92 -4.82
N LEU A 271 14.86 9.78 -3.67
CA LEU A 271 13.93 8.68 -3.45
C LEU A 271 12.69 8.76 -4.33
N PHE A 272 12.27 9.95 -4.75
CA PHE A 272 11.09 10.15 -5.62
C PHE A 272 11.45 10.21 -7.10
N SER A 273 12.72 10.05 -7.45
CA SER A 273 13.18 10.02 -8.84
C SER A 273 12.88 8.66 -9.48
N ARG A 274 11.90 8.65 -10.39
CA ARG A 274 11.57 7.48 -11.22
C ARG A 274 12.80 6.95 -11.95
N GLU A 275 13.58 7.85 -12.54
CA GLU A 275 14.79 7.54 -13.29
C GLU A 275 15.81 6.78 -12.43
N LEU A 276 16.09 7.29 -11.22
CA LEU A 276 17.02 6.64 -10.31
C LEU A 276 16.49 5.26 -9.88
N GLN A 277 15.21 5.15 -9.53
CA GLN A 277 14.61 3.90 -9.11
C GLN A 277 14.69 2.81 -10.20
N ILE A 278 14.44 3.14 -11.46
CA ILE A 278 14.52 2.18 -12.58
C ILE A 278 15.97 1.75 -12.83
N LYS A 279 16.92 2.69 -12.81
CA LYS A 279 18.33 2.42 -13.14
C LYS A 279 19.07 1.66 -12.03
N MET A 280 18.66 1.80 -10.78
CA MET A 280 19.32 1.12 -9.66
C MET A 280 19.24 -0.42 -9.77
N PRO A 281 20.38 -1.14 -9.67
CA PRO A 281 20.41 -2.59 -9.78
C PRO A 281 19.58 -3.35 -8.74
N VAL A 282 19.41 -2.77 -7.55
CA VAL A 282 18.54 -3.24 -6.46
C VAL A 282 17.66 -2.11 -5.95
N ARG A 283 16.46 -2.45 -5.46
CA ARG A 283 15.48 -1.48 -4.93
C ARG A 283 15.84 -0.98 -3.52
N LEU A 284 16.99 -0.31 -3.41
CA LEU A 284 17.54 0.23 -2.16
C LEU A 284 16.54 1.19 -1.48
N HIS A 285 15.90 2.05 -2.29
CA HIS A 285 14.93 3.06 -1.84
C HIS A 285 13.80 2.49 -0.98
N VAL A 286 13.26 1.31 -1.30
CA VAL A 286 12.08 0.73 -0.59
C VAL A 286 12.35 0.45 0.90
N GLY A 287 13.62 0.28 1.30
CA GLY A 287 13.99 0.10 2.70
C GLY A 287 14.11 1.40 3.51
N VAL A 288 13.99 2.56 2.86
CA VAL A 288 14.11 3.89 3.48
C VAL A 288 12.77 4.33 4.06
N TYR A 289 12.21 3.50 4.93
CA TYR A 289 10.82 3.59 5.40
C TYR A 289 10.46 4.95 6.01
N SER A 290 11.39 5.56 6.77
CA SER A 290 11.13 6.81 7.48
C SER A 290 10.76 7.96 6.56
N VAL A 291 11.38 8.06 5.37
CA VAL A 291 11.14 9.17 4.44
C VAL A 291 9.72 9.09 3.87
N PHE A 292 9.27 7.87 3.52
CA PHE A 292 7.91 7.70 3.02
C PHE A 292 6.90 7.89 4.14
N LEU A 293 7.13 7.29 5.31
CA LEU A 293 6.24 7.44 6.46
C LEU A 293 6.09 8.91 6.87
N GLU A 294 7.14 9.71 6.80
CA GLU A 294 7.07 11.15 7.07
C GLU A 294 6.06 11.85 6.15
N GLU A 295 6.00 11.51 4.86
CA GLU A 295 4.98 12.08 3.96
C GLU A 295 3.55 11.65 4.31
N TRP A 296 3.37 10.39 4.74
CA TRP A 296 2.08 9.90 5.23
C TRP A 296 1.66 10.61 6.53
N ARG A 297 2.60 10.81 7.46
CA ARG A 297 2.38 11.46 8.77
C ARG A 297 2.11 12.96 8.67
N LYS A 298 2.47 13.62 7.56
CA LYS A 298 2.07 15.01 7.27
C LYS A 298 0.56 15.15 6.99
N VAL A 299 -0.11 14.05 6.62
CA VAL A 299 -1.52 14.07 6.17
C VAL A 299 -2.45 13.31 7.10
N PHE A 300 -1.96 12.23 7.73
CA PHE A 300 -2.73 11.35 8.59
C PHE A 300 -2.15 11.29 9.99
N ASP A 301 -3.00 11.05 10.99
CA ASP A 301 -2.64 10.95 12.40
C ASP A 301 -2.16 9.54 12.78
N MET A 302 -1.51 9.40 13.95
CA MET A 302 -0.92 8.11 14.35
C MET A 302 -2.00 7.03 14.48
N GLU A 303 -3.20 7.45 14.89
CA GLU A 303 -4.39 6.61 14.98
C GLU A 303 -4.89 6.07 13.64
N ASN A 304 -4.43 6.60 12.50
CA ASN A 304 -4.71 6.01 11.19
C ASN A 304 -3.85 4.79 10.90
N PHE A 305 -2.76 4.55 11.65
CA PHE A 305 -1.78 3.51 11.34
C PHE A 305 -1.75 2.42 12.40
N LEU A 306 -1.54 1.19 11.96
CA LEU A 306 -1.03 0.09 12.75
C LEU A 306 0.34 -0.31 12.20
N PHE A 307 1.34 -0.31 13.07
CA PHE A 307 2.69 -0.74 12.72
C PHE A 307 2.98 -2.14 13.25
N LEU A 308 3.39 -3.02 12.34
CA LEU A 308 3.79 -4.39 12.62
C LEU A 308 5.26 -4.59 12.24
N ARG A 309 5.90 -5.53 12.94
CA ARG A 309 7.26 -5.97 12.63
C ARG A 309 7.23 -7.44 12.22
N THR A 310 7.77 -7.77 11.04
CA THR A 310 7.78 -9.13 10.49
C THR A 310 8.40 -10.13 11.46
N GLU A 311 9.46 -9.73 12.16
CA GLU A 311 10.16 -10.60 13.11
C GLU A 311 9.32 -10.97 14.35
N ASP A 312 8.36 -10.13 14.73
CA ASP A 312 7.44 -10.38 15.85
C ASP A 312 6.20 -11.14 15.37
N TYR A 313 5.62 -10.68 14.25
CA TYR A 313 4.54 -11.35 13.53
C TYR A 313 4.84 -12.83 13.29
N SER A 314 6.05 -13.15 12.82
CA SER A 314 6.43 -14.54 12.55
C SER A 314 6.57 -15.41 13.80
N LYS A 315 6.75 -14.82 14.98
CA LYS A 315 6.87 -15.56 16.25
C LYS A 315 5.50 -15.88 16.83
N ASN A 316 4.62 -14.88 16.89
CA ASN A 316 3.30 -14.99 17.53
C ASN A 316 2.33 -15.88 16.76
N ILE A 317 2.53 -16.06 15.46
CA ILE A 317 1.69 -16.93 14.61
C ILE A 317 1.81 -18.43 14.95
N LYS A 318 2.84 -18.84 15.69
CA LYS A 318 3.02 -20.26 16.01
C LYS A 318 1.99 -20.81 17.00
N ASP A 319 1.28 -19.96 17.74
CA ASP A 319 0.47 -20.38 18.88
C ASP A 319 -1.04 -20.51 18.58
N ASP A 320 -1.52 -20.06 17.40
CA ASP A 320 -2.96 -19.87 17.13
C ASP A 320 -3.48 -20.63 15.88
N ILE A 321 -2.85 -21.75 15.53
CA ILE A 321 -3.16 -22.50 14.30
C ILE A 321 -3.64 -23.92 14.65
N THR A 322 -4.87 -24.26 14.26
CA THR A 322 -5.47 -25.59 14.37
C THR A 322 -4.68 -26.66 13.61
N GLU A 323 -4.74 -27.89 14.15
CA GLU A 323 -3.99 -29.09 13.75
C GLU A 323 -3.98 -29.39 12.24
N THR A 324 -5.04 -29.03 11.51
CA THR A 324 -5.12 -29.20 10.04
C THR A 324 -4.22 -28.24 9.26
N MET A 325 -3.92 -27.04 9.77
CA MET A 325 -2.86 -26.20 9.20
C MET A 325 -1.47 -26.57 9.72
N MET A 326 -1.37 -27.33 10.82
CA MET A 326 -0.10 -27.91 11.23
C MET A 326 0.41 -28.91 10.20
N GLU A 327 -0.38 -29.68 9.46
CA GLU A 327 0.22 -30.57 8.43
C GLU A 327 0.91 -29.81 7.27
N ASP A 328 0.45 -28.59 6.97
CA ASP A 328 1.07 -27.70 5.97
C ASP A 328 2.21 -26.84 6.54
N ILE A 329 2.17 -26.52 7.84
CA ILE A 329 3.13 -25.61 8.50
C ILE A 329 4.19 -26.36 9.33
N SER A 330 3.85 -27.48 9.99
CA SER A 330 4.74 -28.36 10.77
C SER A 330 5.77 -29.10 9.92
N LYS A 331 5.55 -29.19 8.60
CA LYS A 331 6.60 -29.60 7.64
C LYS A 331 7.73 -28.57 7.49
N GLY A 332 7.69 -27.45 8.21
CA GLY A 332 8.82 -26.51 8.37
C GLY A 332 9.29 -25.85 7.07
N LYS A 333 8.55 -26.00 5.97
CA LYS A 333 8.85 -25.36 4.70
C LYS A 333 7.94 -24.15 4.56
N ARG A 334 8.53 -22.96 4.52
CA ARG A 334 7.88 -21.75 4.00
C ARG A 334 7.12 -22.15 2.73
N VAL A 335 5.80 -21.91 2.71
CA VAL A 335 4.86 -22.32 1.65
C VAL A 335 5.34 -21.94 0.23
N TYR A 336 6.26 -20.98 0.10
CA TYR A 336 7.01 -20.70 -1.12
C TYR A 336 8.51 -20.54 -0.87
N GLU A 337 9.21 -21.64 -0.60
CA GLU A 337 10.67 -21.67 -0.73
C GLU A 337 11.07 -22.03 -2.16
N THR A 338 11.20 -20.99 -2.99
CA THR A 338 11.57 -21.17 -4.40
C THR A 338 12.94 -21.84 -4.51
N LYS A 339 13.14 -22.67 -5.54
CA LYS A 339 14.47 -23.25 -5.87
C LYS A 339 15.57 -22.16 -5.89
N ARG A 340 15.22 -20.96 -6.34
CA ARG A 340 16.09 -19.78 -6.36
C ARG A 340 16.50 -19.31 -4.96
N LYS A 341 15.56 -19.25 -4.00
CA LYS A 341 15.85 -18.88 -2.62
C LYS A 341 16.78 -19.89 -1.94
N LYS A 342 16.58 -21.18 -2.20
CA LYS A 342 17.50 -22.23 -1.73
C LYS A 342 18.92 -22.06 -2.29
N LYS A 343 19.03 -21.77 -3.60
CA LYS A 343 20.32 -21.48 -4.25
C LYS A 343 21.01 -20.22 -3.72
N SER A 344 20.24 -19.24 -3.23
CA SER A 344 20.76 -17.93 -2.83
C SER A 344 21.59 -17.93 -1.54
N GLY A 345 21.38 -18.93 -0.67
CA GLY A 345 21.98 -18.92 0.66
C GLY A 345 21.64 -17.66 1.45
N THR A 346 22.55 -17.25 2.33
CA THR A 346 22.51 -15.97 3.05
C THR A 346 23.34 -14.91 2.32
N MET A 347 23.04 -13.63 2.52
CA MET A 347 23.92 -12.56 2.02
C MET A 347 25.28 -12.59 2.74
N LEU A 348 26.31 -12.00 2.14
CA LEU A 348 27.62 -11.84 2.80
C LEU A 348 27.47 -10.97 4.06
N SER A 349 28.17 -11.33 5.13
CA SER A 349 28.20 -10.53 6.37
C SER A 349 28.68 -9.09 6.12
N GLU A 350 29.62 -8.90 5.19
CA GLU A 350 30.05 -7.58 4.75
C GLU A 350 28.92 -6.79 4.09
N THR A 351 28.16 -7.40 3.17
CA THR A 351 27.00 -6.75 2.54
C THR A 351 25.98 -6.33 3.59
N LYS A 352 25.71 -7.20 4.57
CA LYS A 352 24.80 -6.90 5.67
C LYS A 352 25.28 -5.68 6.47
N ARG A 353 26.55 -5.65 6.87
CA ARG A 353 27.15 -4.50 7.59
C ARG A 353 27.03 -3.20 6.80
N ILE A 354 27.32 -3.23 5.50
CA ILE A 354 27.23 -2.05 4.62
C ILE A 354 25.78 -1.53 4.56
N LEU A 355 24.81 -2.44 4.35
CA LEU A 355 23.39 -2.07 4.30
C LEU A 355 22.87 -1.60 5.65
N ASP A 356 23.25 -2.25 6.75
CA ASP A 356 22.84 -1.86 8.10
C ASP A 356 23.35 -0.45 8.42
N ASN A 357 24.60 -0.13 8.08
CA ASN A 357 25.14 1.22 8.20
C ASN A 357 24.41 2.23 7.30
N PHE A 358 24.09 1.86 6.07
CA PHE A 358 23.31 2.70 5.16
C PHE A 358 21.91 3.01 5.71
N TYR A 359 21.22 2.01 6.26
CA TYR A 359 19.85 2.16 6.76
C TYR A 359 19.75 2.77 8.16
N TYR A 360 20.80 2.66 8.98
CA TYR A 360 20.83 3.12 10.38
C TYR A 360 20.24 4.53 10.62
N PRO A 361 20.62 5.60 9.90
CA PRO A 361 20.05 6.92 10.12
C PRO A 361 18.53 6.98 9.85
N TYR A 362 18.04 6.17 8.91
CA TYR A 362 16.60 6.10 8.59
C TYR A 362 15.83 5.27 9.61
N LEU A 363 16.44 4.23 10.18
CA LEU A 363 15.84 3.45 11.27
C LEU A 363 15.66 4.28 12.54
N ARG A 364 16.65 5.12 12.89
CA ARG A 364 16.52 6.10 13.99
C ARG A 364 15.33 7.04 13.79
N LYS A 365 15.15 7.54 12.56
CA LYS A 365 13.99 8.39 12.22
C LYS A 365 12.67 7.61 12.23
N LEU A 366 12.65 6.37 11.76
CA LEU A 366 11.46 5.53 11.80
C LEU A 366 11.00 5.28 13.24
N HIS A 367 11.95 4.94 14.12
CA HIS A 367 11.69 4.83 15.55
C HIS A 367 11.09 6.12 16.11
N ALA A 368 11.66 7.29 15.82
CA ALA A 368 11.11 8.57 16.28
C ALA A 368 9.69 8.85 15.74
N LEU A 369 9.42 8.53 14.48
CA LEU A 369 8.09 8.73 13.85
C LEU A 369 7.01 7.80 14.42
N THR A 370 7.41 6.61 14.88
CA THR A 370 6.49 5.57 15.38
C THR A 370 6.43 5.51 16.90
N ASN A 371 7.41 6.11 17.58
CA ASN A 371 7.70 5.95 19.00
C ASN A 371 7.81 4.48 19.43
N ASP A 372 8.55 3.68 18.65
CA ASP A 372 8.67 2.24 18.86
C ASP A 372 10.12 1.75 18.66
N ASP A 373 10.77 1.35 19.76
CA ASP A 373 12.15 0.86 19.79
C ASP A 373 12.38 -0.39 18.95
N ARG A 374 11.32 -1.17 18.69
CA ARG A 374 11.40 -2.38 17.87
C ARG A 374 11.89 -2.08 16.46
N PHE A 375 11.66 -0.86 15.96
CA PHE A 375 12.11 -0.42 14.63
C PHE A 375 13.54 0.13 14.61
N LEU A 376 14.29 0.06 15.72
CA LEU A 376 15.74 0.26 15.69
C LEU A 376 16.50 -1.01 15.27
N TRP A 377 15.85 -2.19 15.37
CA TRP A 377 16.48 -3.51 15.18
C TRP A 377 17.82 -3.67 15.93
N GLN A 378 17.96 -3.03 17.10
CA GLN A 378 19.17 -3.08 17.94
C GLN A 378 19.32 -4.41 18.71
N ASN A 379 18.27 -5.24 18.74
CA ASN A 379 18.27 -6.54 19.38
C ASN A 379 18.10 -7.65 18.35
N LYS A 380 19.20 -8.36 18.05
CA LYS A 380 19.27 -9.82 17.85
C LYS A 380 20.72 -10.28 17.66
#